data_AF-G5SHW9-F1
#
_entry.id   AF-G5SHW9-F1
#
_cell.length_a   1.000
_cell.length_b   1.000
_cell.length_c   1.000
_cell.angle_alpha   90.00
_cell.angle_beta   90.00
_cell.angle_gamma   90.00
#
_symmetry.space_group_name_H-M   'P 1'
#
loop_
_entity.id
_entity.type
_entity.pdbx_description
1 polymer ?
#
loop_
_entity_poly.entity_id
_entity_poly.type
_entity_poly.pdbx_seq_one_letter_code
_entity_poly.pdbx_strand_id
1 'polypeptide(L)'
;MKLTILRLEHFSAQDQIDLGKIWPEYSASSLSVDETHRIYAARFNERLLGAVRVTLSGTQGALDSLRVREITRRRGAAARYRPSS
;
A
#
# COMPACT_ATOMS: atom_id res chain seq x y z
N MET A 1 6.92 -18.12 -0.94
CA MET A 1 5.97 -16.99 -1.04
C MET A 1 5.74 -16.46 0.36
N LYS A 2 6.13 -15.21 0.64
CA LYS A 2 6.02 -14.63 1.99
C LYS A 2 5.41 -13.24 1.91
N LEU A 3 4.39 -13.02 2.73
CA LEU A 3 3.84 -11.69 2.99
C LEU A 3 4.54 -11.16 4.24
N THR A 4 5.08 -9.95 4.17
CA THR A 4 5.76 -9.30 5.29
C THR A 4 5.21 -7.89 5.46
N ILE A 5 5.00 -7.46 6.71
CA ILE A 5 4.68 -6.07 7.03
C ILE A 5 6.00 -5.36 7.39
N LEU A 6 6.24 -4.20 6.78
CA LEU A 6 7.44 -3.40 7.01
C LEU A 6 7.06 -1.94 7.26
N ARG A 7 7.83 -1.26 8.11
CA ARG A 7 7.83 0.20 8.22
C ARG A 7 8.71 0.75 7.10
N LEU A 8 8.17 1.65 6.30
CA LEU A 8 8.93 2.36 5.26
C LEU A 8 9.58 3.59 5.89
N GLU A 9 10.91 3.57 5.98
CA GLU A 9 11.73 4.72 6.42
C GLU A 9 12.32 5.48 5.23
N HIS A 10 12.55 4.77 4.12
CA HIS A 10 12.94 5.32 2.83
C HIS A 10 12.15 4.62 1.73
N PHE A 11 11.91 5.33 0.62
CA PHE A 11 11.20 4.79 -0.54
C PHE A 11 12.16 4.55 -1.69
N SER A 12 12.34 3.29 -2.09
CA SER A 12 13.01 2.99 -3.36
C SER A 12 12.17 3.50 -4.54
N ALA A 13 12.78 3.59 -5.73
CA ALA A 13 12.05 3.93 -6.95
C ALA A 13 10.84 2.99 -7.18
N GLN A 14 10.98 1.71 -6.80
CA GLN A 14 9.91 0.74 -6.93
C GLN A 14 8.79 0.94 -5.89
N ASP A 15 9.14 1.29 -4.66
CA ASP A 15 8.16 1.60 -3.62
C ASP A 15 7.34 2.83 -4.00
N GLN A 16 7.97 3.86 -4.56
CA GLN A 16 7.26 5.04 -5.07
C GLN A 16 6.26 4.68 -6.16
N ILE A 17 6.63 3.81 -7.10
CA ILE A 17 5.71 3.31 -8.13
C ILE A 17 4.55 2.52 -7.52
N ASP A 18 4.83 1.63 -6.57
CA ASP A 18 3.77 0.82 -5.95
C ASP A 18 2.87 1.66 -5.04
N LEU A 19 3.42 2.61 -4.28
CA LEU A 19 2.67 3.57 -3.48
C LEU A 19 1.81 4.48 -4.35
N GLY A 20 2.28 4.93 -5.51
CA GLY A 20 1.44 5.68 -6.45
C GLY A 20 0.28 4.85 -7.03
N LYS A 21 0.40 3.53 -7.07
CA LYS A 21 -0.71 2.62 -7.44
C LYS A 21 -1.64 2.33 -6.25
N ILE A 22 -1.11 2.33 -5.02
CA ILE A 22 -1.91 2.17 -3.81
C ILE A 22 -2.70 3.46 -3.59
N TRP A 23 -2.05 4.62 -3.58
CA TRP A 23 -2.64 5.94 -3.41
C TRP A 23 -2.43 6.84 -4.64
N PRO A 24 -3.24 6.68 -5.70
CA PRO A 24 -3.20 7.58 -6.85
C PRO A 24 -3.43 9.05 -6.50
N GLU A 25 -4.09 9.32 -5.36
CA GLU A 25 -4.37 10.66 -4.85
C GLU A 25 -3.15 11.36 -4.23
N TYR A 26 -2.08 10.63 -3.89
CA TYR A 26 -0.86 11.23 -3.33
C TYR A 26 0.28 11.17 -4.35
N SER A 27 1.00 12.29 -4.50
CA SER A 27 2.30 12.23 -5.15
C SER A 27 3.27 11.47 -4.25
N ALA A 28 4.03 10.52 -4.79
CA ALA A 28 5.04 9.78 -4.02
C ALA A 28 6.06 10.71 -3.36
N SER A 29 6.35 11.86 -3.98
CA SER A 29 7.23 12.90 -3.42
C SER A 29 6.62 13.69 -2.26
N SER A 30 5.30 13.66 -2.09
CA SER A 30 4.59 14.32 -0.98
C SER A 30 4.49 13.45 0.28
N LEU A 31 4.86 12.16 0.18
CA LEU A 31 4.89 11.25 1.31
C LEU A 31 6.18 11.48 2.10
N SER A 32 6.07 12.13 3.25
CA SER A 32 7.13 12.22 4.24
C SER A 32 6.90 11.21 5.37
N VAL A 33 7.97 10.60 5.84
CA VAL A 33 7.95 9.69 7.01
C VAL A 33 8.92 10.19 8.06
N ASP A 34 8.47 10.16 9.31
CA ASP A 34 9.25 10.51 10.49
C ASP A 34 8.87 9.59 11.67
N GLU A 35 9.21 9.98 12.90
CA GLU A 35 8.87 9.19 14.10
C GLU A 35 7.37 9.22 14.43
N THR A 36 6.69 10.31 14.08
CA THR A 36 5.26 10.59 14.28
C THR A 36 4.44 10.05 13.10
N HIS A 37 4.83 10.37 11.86
CA HIS A 37 4.16 9.97 10.63
C HIS A 37 4.84 8.76 10.03
N ARG A 38 4.22 7.59 10.17
CA ARG A 38 4.78 6.32 9.70
C ARG A 38 3.93 5.75 8.57
N ILE A 39 4.59 5.06 7.66
CA ILE A 39 3.92 4.26 6.65
C ILE A 39 4.30 2.81 6.87
N TYR A 40 3.29 1.96 7.04
CA TYR A 40 3.46 0.52 7.07
C TYR A 40 2.92 -0.06 5.78
N ALA A 41 3.69 -0.96 5.17
CA ALA A 41 3.33 -1.57 3.90
C ALA A 41 3.41 -3.10 3.98
N ALA A 42 2.48 -3.75 3.28
CA ALA A 42 2.47 -5.18 3.07
C ALA A 42 3.24 -5.51 1.79
N ARG A 43 4.38 -6.18 1.92
CA ARG A 43 5.24 -6.58 0.80
C ARG A 43 5.12 -8.07 0.51
N PHE A 44 5.00 -8.38 -0.78
CA PHE A 44 4.94 -9.74 -1.29
C PHE A 44 5.72 -9.83 -2.59
N ASN A 45 6.69 -10.74 -2.65
CA ASN A 45 7.59 -10.91 -3.80
C ASN A 45 8.18 -9.56 -4.26
N GLU A 46 8.79 -8.82 -3.34
CA GLU A 46 9.42 -7.52 -3.58
C GLU A 46 8.49 -6.35 -4.00
N ARG A 47 7.16 -6.56 -4.09
CA ARG A 47 6.16 -5.53 -4.43
C ARG A 47 5.33 -5.13 -3.22
N LEU A 48 4.97 -3.85 -3.12
CA LEU A 48 4.00 -3.40 -2.12
C LEU A 48 2.58 -3.67 -2.64
N LEU A 49 1.82 -4.42 -1.83
CA LEU A 49 0.45 -4.81 -2.14
C LEU A 49 -0.56 -3.88 -1.48
N GLY A 50 -0.21 -3.30 -0.35
CA GLY A 50 -1.04 -2.36 0.37
C GLY A 50 -0.20 -1.56 1.35
N ALA A 51 -0.74 -0.43 1.77
CA ALA A 51 -0.10 0.44 2.74
C ALA A 51 -1.14 1.14 3.61
N VAL A 52 -0.70 1.60 4.78
CA VAL A 52 -1.47 2.40 5.72
C VAL A 52 -0.59 3.51 6.27
N ARG A 53 -1.18 4.68 6.48
CA ARG A 53 -0.52 5.78 7.19
C ARG A 53 -0.92 5.71 8.66
N VAL A 54 0.06 5.97 9.51
CA VAL A 54 -0.07 5.92 10.96
C VAL A 54 0.51 7.19 11.52
N THR A 55 -0.32 7.96 12.24
CA THR A 55 0.12 9.13 12.98
C THR A 55 0.13 8.79 14.46
N LEU A 56 1.30 8.85 15.09
CA LEU A 56 1.48 8.60 16.51
C LEU A 56 1.42 9.90 17.30
N SER A 57 0.75 9.89 18.44
CA SER A 57 0.67 11.01 19.37
C SER A 57 0.74 10.46 20.79
N GLY A 58 1.96 10.36 21.31
CA GLY A 58 2.23 9.74 22.61
C GLY A 58 1.84 8.25 22.60
N THR A 59 0.86 7.87 23.41
CA THR A 59 0.33 6.49 23.49
C THR A 59 -0.83 6.24 22.53
N GLN A 60 -1.25 7.25 21.76
CA GLN A 60 -2.33 7.14 20.80
C GLN A 60 -1.78 6.98 19.38
N GLY A 61 -2.50 6.23 18.55
CA GLY A 61 -2.20 6.07 17.14
C GLY A 61 -3.46 6.22 16.30
N ALA A 62 -3.42 7.07 15.29
CA ALA A 62 -4.46 7.20 14.28
C ALA A 62 -4.04 6.45 13.02
N LEU A 63 -4.96 5.69 12.43
CA LEU A 63 -4.78 5.01 11.16
C LEU A 63 -5.62 5.71 10.10
N ASP A 64 -5.01 6.00 8.96
CA ASP A 64 -5.71 6.59 7.81
C ASP A 64 -5.17 6.06 6.49
N SER A 65 -5.95 6.31 5.42
CA SER A 65 -5.61 5.91 4.06
C SER A 65 -5.22 4.44 3.91
N LEU A 66 -5.74 3.53 4.74
CA LEU A 66 -5.50 2.10 4.60
C LEU A 66 -6.04 1.64 3.24
N ARG A 67 -5.17 1.10 2.39
CA ARG A 67 -5.59 0.54 1.10
C ARG A 67 -4.73 -0.64 0.70
N VAL A 68 -5.41 -1.67 0.18
CA VAL A 68 -4.79 -2.84 -0.45
C VAL A 68 -5.17 -2.80 -1.92
N ARG A 69 -4.18 -2.92 -2.80
CA ARG A 69 -4.40 -3.00 -4.24
C ARG A 69 -5.10 -4.31 -4.58
N GLU A 70 -6.08 -4.23 -5.46
CA GLU A 70 -6.52 -5.42 -6.19
C GLU A 70 -5.38 -5.87 -7.11
N ILE A 71 -4.72 -6.95 -6.73
CA ILE A 71 -3.77 -7.61 -7.60
C ILE A 71 -4.61 -8.55 -8.46
N THR A 72 -4.90 -8.13 -9.69
CA THR A 72 -5.52 -9.00 -10.68
C THR A 72 -4.53 -10.11 -11.04
N ARG A 73 -4.47 -11.18 -10.23
CA ARG A 73 -3.86 -12.44 -10.64
C ARG A 73 -4.73 -13.03 -11.74
N ARG A 74 -4.56 -12.59 -12.98
CA ARG A 74 -4.96 -13.37 -14.14
C ARG A 74 -3.94 -14.50 -14.35
N ARG A 75 -3.87 -15.42 -13.39
CA ARG A 75 -3.46 -16.81 -13.67
C ARG A 75 -4.78 -17.53 -13.91
N GLY A 76 -5.01 -17.96 -15.16
CA GLY A 76 -6.34 -18.24 -15.69
C GLY A 76 -7.24 -19.14 -14.82
N ALA A 77 -8.47 -18.68 -14.60
CA ALA A 77 -9.72 -19.44 -14.51
C ALA A 77 -10.88 -18.42 -14.42
N ALA A 78 -12.05 -18.80 -14.91
CA ALA A 78 -13.31 -18.06 -15.03
C ALA A 78 -13.64 -17.12 -13.83
N ALA A 79 -14.36 -16.00 -13.97
CA ALA A 79 -15.64 -15.89 -14.67
C ALA A 79 -15.93 -14.47 -15.17
N ARG A 80 -16.57 -14.42 -16.34
CA ARG A 80 -17.42 -13.32 -16.78
C ARG A 80 -18.49 -13.07 -15.72
N TYR A 81 -18.58 -11.85 -15.20
CA TYR A 81 -19.86 -11.32 -14.77
C TYR A 81 -20.34 -10.37 -15.88
N ARG A 82 -21.32 -10.83 -16.65
CA ARG A 82 -22.05 -10.01 -17.61
C ARG A 82 -23.39 -9.69 -16.95
N PRO A 83 -23.67 -8.46 -16.50
CA PRO A 83 -25.03 -8.10 -16.16
C PRO A 83 -25.81 -8.02 -17.47
N SER A 84 -26.85 -8.85 -17.55
CA SER A 84 -27.89 -8.76 -18.56
C SER A 84 -28.71 -7.49 -18.32
N SER A 85 -28.83 -6.69 -19.38
CA SER A 85 -29.97 -5.80 -19.61
C SER A 85 -30.41 -6.01 -21.04
#